data_AF-B5RKK6-F1
#
_entry.id   AF-B5RKK6-F1
#
_cell.length_a   1.000
_cell.length_b   1.000
_cell.length_c   1.000
_cell.angle_alpha   90.00
_cell.angle_beta   90.00
_cell.angle_gamma   90.00
#
_symmetry.space_group_name_H-M   'P 1'
#
loop_
_entity.id
_entity.type
_entity.pdbx_description
1 polymer ?
#
loop_
_entity_poly.entity_id
_entity_poly.type
_entity_poly.pdbx_seq_one_letter_code
_entity_poly.pdbx_strand_id
1 'polypeptide(L)'
;MILIFFIYFRNEDSYIISYLFDIANGYQRDFSEQYLTVSTIASAYTKTAPLFVMLMYMICWNKFDIKTIKLDLKQWFKLLPGLLLLTTGAYYLTYVGVENMSDSIYRTKRVIAGNEYFLFIYYILLFLTNYFFIWLFFIYLYMLKGLPYFQKR
;
A
#
# COMPACT_ATOMS: atom_id res chain seq x y z
N MET A 1 7.68 -0.12 8.88
CA MET A 1 6.59 0.67 9.51
C MET A 1 6.50 0.50 11.02
N ILE A 2 6.18 -0.69 11.56
CA ILE A 2 6.03 -0.91 13.03
C ILE A 2 7.25 -0.42 13.83
N LEU A 3 8.45 -0.69 13.34
CA LEU A 3 9.72 -0.27 13.97
C LEU A 3 9.87 1.26 14.06
N ILE A 4 9.37 2.01 13.06
CA ILE A 4 9.41 3.48 13.04
C ILE A 4 8.50 4.03 14.14
N PHE A 5 7.29 3.46 14.28
CA PHE A 5 6.38 3.84 15.37
C PHE A 5 6.96 3.48 16.73
N PHE A 6 7.61 2.32 16.88
CA PHE A 6 8.26 1.96 18.15
C PHE A 6 9.41 2.92 18.53
N ILE A 7 10.22 3.34 17.55
CA ILE A 7 11.27 4.34 17.78
C ILE A 7 10.64 5.68 18.20
N TYR A 8 9.60 6.12 17.49
CA TYR A 8 8.87 7.34 17.82
C TYR A 8 8.28 7.32 19.24
N PHE A 9 7.56 6.26 19.62
CA PHE A 9 6.98 6.11 20.96
C PHE A 9 8.03 6.09 22.08
N ARG A 10 9.27 5.71 21.77
CA ARG A 10 10.36 5.64 22.74
C ARG A 10 11.16 6.94 22.81
N ASN A 11 11.32 7.64 21.69
CA ASN A 11 12.05 8.89 21.58
C ASN A 11 11.58 9.66 20.35
N GLU A 12 10.74 10.67 20.56
CA GLU A 12 10.19 11.52 19.51
C GLU A 12 11.29 12.34 18.80
N ASP A 13 12.31 12.78 19.54
CA ASP A 13 13.44 13.60 19.06
C ASP A 13 14.62 12.76 18.54
N SER A 14 14.38 11.49 18.18
CA SER A 14 15.40 10.63 17.63
C SER A 14 15.91 11.18 16.29
N TYR A 15 17.23 11.27 16.12
CA TYR A 15 17.88 11.64 14.86
C TYR A 15 17.37 10.83 13.67
N ILE A 16 17.03 9.55 13.90
CA ILE A 16 16.48 8.66 12.87
C ILE A 16 15.12 9.16 12.40
N ILE A 17 14.26 9.63 13.31
CA ILE A 17 12.92 10.14 12.97
C ILE A 17 13.03 11.46 12.20
N SER A 18 13.89 12.38 12.63
CA SER A 18 14.14 13.64 11.90
C SER A 18 14.66 13.38 10.49
N TYR A 19 15.67 12.50 10.35
CA TYR A 19 16.21 12.13 9.05
C TYR A 19 15.13 11.48 8.14
N LEU A 20 14.33 10.57 8.69
CA LEU A 20 13.24 9.94 7.96
C LEU A 20 12.16 10.93 7.55
N PHE A 21 11.88 11.94 8.38
CA PHE A 21 10.94 13.00 8.07
C PHE A 21 11.42 13.86 6.91
N ASP A 22 12.68 14.29 6.92
CA ASP A 22 13.25 15.14 5.87
C ASP A 22 13.18 14.49 4.50
N ILE A 23 13.47 13.18 4.42
CA ILE A 23 13.37 12.43 3.14
C ILE A 23 11.92 12.11 2.75
N ALA A 24 10.99 12.04 3.71
CA ALA A 24 9.59 11.73 3.48
C ALA A 24 8.76 12.97 3.13
N ASN A 25 9.22 14.15 3.55
CA ASN A 25 8.52 15.40 3.34
C ASN A 25 8.40 15.73 1.86
N GLY A 26 7.20 16.10 1.43
CA GLY A 26 6.83 16.27 0.02
C GLY A 26 6.34 14.99 -0.66
N TYR A 27 6.49 13.82 -0.02
CA TYR A 27 5.98 12.54 -0.52
C TYR A 27 4.75 12.03 0.25
N GLN A 28 4.29 12.72 1.29
CA GLN A 28 3.04 12.38 1.98
C GLN A 28 1.81 12.63 1.09
N ARG A 29 0.79 11.78 1.27
CA ARG A 29 -0.55 12.00 0.70
C ARG A 29 -1.52 12.42 1.80
N ASP A 30 -1.65 11.64 2.86
CA ASP A 30 -2.47 12.00 4.03
C ASP A 30 -1.54 12.33 5.20
N PHE A 31 -1.78 13.43 5.89
CA PHE A 31 -1.05 13.78 7.12
C PHE A 31 -1.98 14.31 8.22
N SER A 32 -1.53 14.20 9.47
CA SER A 32 -2.19 14.81 10.63
C SER A 32 -1.32 15.94 11.16
N GLU A 33 -1.87 17.15 11.30
CA GLU A 33 -1.14 18.28 11.92
C GLU A 33 -0.69 17.99 13.35
N GLN A 34 -1.47 17.21 14.11
CA GLN A 34 -1.14 16.88 15.50
C GLN A 34 0.04 15.90 15.59
N TYR A 35 0.23 15.06 14.58
CA TYR A 35 1.29 14.05 14.51
C TYR A 35 2.04 14.14 13.18
N LEU A 36 2.49 15.35 12.81
CA LEU A 36 2.99 15.66 11.47
C LEU A 36 4.17 14.78 11.06
N THR A 37 5.15 14.62 11.95
CA THR A 37 6.38 13.87 11.68
C THR A 37 6.09 12.42 11.32
N VAL A 38 5.34 11.74 12.18
CA VAL A 38 5.04 10.30 12.02
C VAL A 38 4.07 10.07 10.88
N SER A 39 3.04 10.90 10.74
CA SER A 39 2.06 10.78 9.67
C SER A 39 2.70 10.98 8.29
N THR A 40 3.65 11.91 8.17
CA THR A 40 4.42 12.15 6.95
C THR A 40 5.30 10.94 6.59
N ILE A 41 6.09 10.44 7.56
CA ILE A 41 6.93 9.26 7.35
C ILE A 41 6.08 8.03 6.99
N ALA A 42 4.98 7.81 7.72
CA ALA A 42 4.11 6.67 7.50
C ALA A 42 3.41 6.74 6.13
N SER A 43 2.92 7.91 5.73
CA SER A 43 2.30 8.13 4.43
C SER A 43 3.29 7.94 3.27
N ALA A 44 4.51 8.45 3.40
CA ALA A 44 5.56 8.20 2.41
C ALA A 44 5.93 6.70 2.35
N TYR A 45 5.98 6.03 3.50
CA TYR A 45 6.26 4.59 3.56
C TYR A 45 5.16 3.76 2.89
N THR A 46 3.87 4.10 3.01
CA THR A 46 2.80 3.34 2.35
C THR A 46 2.94 3.32 0.83
N LYS A 47 3.50 4.39 0.24
CA LYS A 47 3.83 4.48 -1.19
C LYS A 47 4.94 3.53 -1.64
N THR A 48 5.67 2.91 -0.71
CA THR A 48 6.71 1.92 -1.03
C THR A 48 6.19 0.48 -1.11
N ALA A 49 4.92 0.24 -0.73
CA ALA A 49 4.29 -1.08 -0.80
C ALA A 49 4.48 -1.81 -2.16
N PRO A 50 4.33 -1.15 -3.34
CA PRO A 50 4.55 -1.80 -4.63
C PRO A 50 5.96 -2.39 -4.78
N LEU A 51 6.99 -1.71 -4.26
CA LEU A 51 8.38 -2.15 -4.38
C LEU A 51 8.59 -3.47 -3.64
N PHE A 52 8.03 -3.60 -2.43
CA PHE A 52 8.08 -4.85 -1.67
C PHE A 52 7.38 -5.99 -2.41
N VAL A 53 6.23 -5.73 -3.04
CA VAL A 53 5.53 -6.73 -3.84
C VAL A 53 6.36 -7.15 -5.04
N MET A 54 6.93 -6.19 -5.78
CA MET A 54 7.78 -6.48 -6.95
C MET A 54 8.99 -7.33 -6.56
N LEU A 55 9.71 -6.97 -5.49
CA LEU A 55 10.86 -7.73 -5.00
C LEU A 55 10.46 -9.14 -4.58
N MET A 56 9.41 -9.27 -3.77
CA MET A 56 8.94 -10.58 -3.30
C MET A 56 8.44 -11.44 -4.47
N TYR A 57 7.76 -10.83 -5.44
CA TYR A 57 7.28 -11.51 -6.63
C TYR A 57 8.45 -12.02 -7.50
N MET A 58 9.51 -11.23 -7.69
CA MET A 58 10.74 -11.68 -8.37
C MET A 58 11.41 -12.86 -7.64
N ILE A 59 11.52 -12.79 -6.31
CA ILE A 59 12.14 -13.84 -5.49
C ILE A 59 11.31 -15.13 -5.53
N CYS A 60 9.99 -15.00 -5.47
CA CYS A 60 9.07 -16.14 -5.45
C CYS A 60 8.68 -16.62 -6.85
N TRP A 61 9.12 -15.96 -7.93
CA TRP A 61 8.70 -16.22 -9.31
C TRP A 61 8.79 -17.70 -9.70
N ASN A 62 9.90 -18.36 -9.36
CA ASN A 62 10.13 -19.78 -9.68
C ASN A 62 9.50 -20.76 -8.69
N LYS A 63 8.91 -20.28 -7.59
CA LYS A 63 8.28 -21.10 -6.53
C LYS A 63 6.76 -21.12 -6.62
N PHE A 64 6.17 -20.35 -7.52
CA PHE A 64 4.73 -20.34 -7.75
C PHE A 64 4.28 -21.59 -8.51
N ASP A 65 4.10 -22.71 -7.80
CA ASP A 65 3.45 -23.91 -8.32
C ASP A 65 1.91 -23.76 -8.27
N ILE A 66 1.37 -22.88 -9.11
CA ILE A 66 -0.08 -22.67 -9.21
C ILE A 66 -0.68 -23.78 -10.09
N LYS A 67 -0.69 -25.00 -9.57
CA LYS A 67 -1.20 -26.19 -10.28
C LYS A 67 -2.73 -26.35 -10.30
N THR A 68 -3.51 -25.42 -9.77
CA THR A 68 -4.84 -25.81 -9.25
C THR A 68 -6.03 -24.92 -9.59
N ILE A 69 -5.86 -23.78 -10.27
CA ILE A 69 -7.01 -22.92 -10.59
C ILE A 69 -7.48 -23.19 -12.02
N LYS A 70 -8.33 -24.20 -12.20
CA LYS A 70 -9.09 -24.46 -13.45
C LYS A 70 -10.19 -23.42 -13.62
N LEU A 71 -9.82 -22.15 -13.82
CA LEU A 71 -10.77 -21.09 -14.17
C LEU A 71 -10.70 -20.86 -15.68
N ASP A 72 -11.87 -20.87 -16.31
CA ASP A 72 -12.00 -20.70 -17.75
C ASP A 72 -11.60 -19.27 -18.17
N LEU A 73 -11.05 -19.11 -19.37
CA LEU A 73 -10.51 -17.84 -19.89
C LEU A 73 -11.58 -16.74 -19.86
N LYS A 74 -12.84 -17.10 -20.17
CA LYS A 74 -14.00 -16.21 -20.10
C LYS A 74 -14.30 -15.70 -18.68
N GLN A 75 -14.03 -16.50 -17.64
CA GLN A 75 -14.22 -16.08 -16.25
C GLN A 75 -13.09 -15.15 -15.79
N TRP A 76 -11.84 -15.39 -16.21
CA TRP A 76 -10.73 -14.49 -15.94
C TRP A 76 -10.88 -13.10 -16.57
N PHE A 77 -11.41 -13.02 -17.80
CA PHE A 77 -11.72 -11.73 -18.44
C PHE A 77 -12.85 -10.98 -17.75
N LYS A 78 -13.81 -11.68 -17.12
CA LYS A 78 -14.85 -11.03 -16.29
C LYS A 78 -14.29 -10.44 -15.00
N LEU A 79 -13.24 -11.03 -14.42
CA LEU A 79 -12.59 -10.56 -13.20
C LEU A 79 -11.69 -9.35 -13.44
N LEU A 80 -11.09 -9.23 -14.63
CA LEU A 80 -10.19 -8.14 -15.02
C LEU A 80 -10.71 -6.73 -14.68
N PRO A 81 -11.93 -6.31 -15.10
CA PRO A 81 -12.39 -4.94 -14.85
C PRO A 81 -12.52 -4.62 -13.36
N GLY A 82 -12.96 -5.57 -12.54
CA GLY A 82 -13.03 -5.39 -11.09
C GLY A 82 -11.63 -5.24 -10.46
N LEU A 83 -10.68 -6.03 -10.94
CA LEU A 83 -9.30 -6.00 -10.48
C LEU A 83 -8.61 -4.68 -10.84
N LEU A 84 -8.84 -4.18 -12.06
CA LEU A 84 -8.37 -2.86 -12.51
C LEU A 84 -8.99 -1.73 -11.70
N LEU A 85 -10.30 -1.80 -11.41
CA LEU A 85 -10.96 -0.78 -10.61
C LEU A 85 -10.41 -0.74 -9.17
N LEU A 86 -10.21 -1.90 -8.55
CA LEU A 86 -9.68 -2.00 -7.20
C LEU A 86 -8.22 -1.53 -7.10
N THR A 87 -7.38 -1.90 -8.06
CA THR A 87 -5.98 -1.45 -8.11
C THR A 87 -5.87 0.05 -8.40
N THR A 88 -6.68 0.58 -9.32
CA THR A 88 -6.74 2.02 -9.61
C THR A 88 -7.28 2.80 -8.42
N GLY A 89 -8.29 2.28 -7.72
CA GLY A 89 -8.82 2.87 -6.49
C GLY A 89 -7.78 2.91 -5.37
N ALA A 90 -7.05 1.82 -5.15
CA ALA A 90 -5.96 1.77 -4.18
C ALA A 90 -4.83 2.76 -4.54
N TYR A 91 -4.48 2.85 -5.83
CA TYR A 91 -3.54 3.83 -6.32
C TYR A 91 -4.02 5.27 -6.04
N TYR A 92 -5.27 5.58 -6.39
CA TYR A 92 -5.85 6.89 -6.13
C TYR A 92 -5.83 7.24 -4.64
N LEU A 93 -6.17 6.29 -3.77
CA LEU A 93 -6.17 6.43 -2.30
C LEU A 93 -4.78 6.57 -1.68
N THR A 94 -3.71 6.36 -2.44
CA THR A 94 -2.35 6.33 -1.88
C THR A 94 -1.43 7.36 -2.49
N TYR A 95 -1.58 7.66 -3.78
CA TYR A 95 -0.64 8.48 -4.54
C TYR A 95 -1.20 9.82 -5.02
N VAL A 96 -2.52 9.95 -5.14
CA VAL A 96 -3.14 11.14 -5.74
C VAL A 96 -3.58 12.14 -4.67
N GLY A 97 -3.07 13.36 -4.80
CA GLY A 97 -3.42 14.49 -3.94
C GLY A 97 -2.64 14.54 -2.63
N VAL A 98 -2.87 15.64 -1.90
CA VAL A 98 -2.40 15.86 -0.54
C VAL A 98 -3.61 16.30 0.29
N GLU A 99 -3.86 15.60 1.40
CA GLU A 99 -5.00 15.83 2.27
C GLU A 99 -4.54 15.97 3.73
N ASN A 100 -4.96 17.06 4.35
CA ASN A 100 -4.83 17.25 5.78
C ASN A 100 -6.01 16.56 6.49
N MET A 101 -5.73 15.47 7.19
CA MET A 101 -6.77 14.69 7.87
C MET A 101 -7.34 15.43 9.09
N SER A 102 -6.60 16.37 9.67
CA SER A 102 -7.05 17.17 10.82
C SER A 102 -8.21 18.11 10.45
N ASP A 103 -8.22 18.61 9.21
CA ASP A 103 -9.26 19.53 8.71
C ASP A 103 -10.19 18.86 7.68
N SER A 104 -10.18 17.53 7.62
CA SER A 104 -11.05 16.80 6.70
C SER A 104 -12.54 17.03 7.05
N ILE A 105 -13.36 17.23 6.01
CA ILE A 105 -14.84 17.29 6.10
C ILE A 105 -15.40 16.05 6.81
N TYR A 106 -14.79 14.88 6.59
CA TYR A 106 -15.19 13.63 7.20
C TYR A 106 -14.75 13.54 8.67
N ARG A 107 -15.74 13.45 9.59
CA ARG A 107 -15.51 13.31 11.04
C ARG A 107 -14.61 12.13 11.40
N THR A 108 -14.76 10.99 10.71
CA THR A 108 -13.95 9.79 10.96
C THR A 108 -12.46 10.04 10.72
N LYS A 109 -12.09 10.76 9.64
CA LYS A 109 -10.68 11.09 9.36
C LYS A 109 -10.10 12.00 10.44
N ARG A 110 -10.87 12.96 10.94
CA ARG A 110 -10.45 13.83 12.05
C ARG A 110 -10.24 13.06 13.35
N VAL A 111 -11.11 12.09 13.66
CA VAL A 111 -10.94 11.21 14.83
C VAL A 111 -9.69 10.36 14.71
N ILE A 112 -9.42 9.82 13.52
CA ILE A 112 -8.19 9.06 13.24
C ILE A 112 -6.96 9.97 13.37
N ALA A 113 -7.00 11.18 12.80
CA ALA A 113 -5.92 12.15 12.86
C ALA A 113 -5.61 12.62 14.29
N GLY A 114 -6.62 12.63 15.15
CA GLY A 114 -6.51 13.08 16.54
C GLY A 114 -5.95 12.05 17.52
N ASN A 115 -5.70 10.81 17.09
CA ASN A 115 -5.18 9.76 17.95
C ASN A 115 -4.06 8.98 17.26
N GLU A 116 -2.87 9.00 17.86
CA GLU A 116 -1.68 8.34 17.35
C GLU A 116 -1.84 6.84 17.07
N TYR A 117 -2.58 6.10 17.90
CA TYR A 117 -2.82 4.67 17.71
C TYR A 117 -3.77 4.40 16.55
N PHE A 118 -4.82 5.21 16.39
CA PHE A 118 -5.71 5.11 15.24
C PHE A 118 -4.99 5.49 13.95
N LEU A 119 -4.16 6.52 14.00
CA LEU A 119 -3.30 6.92 12.89
C LEU A 119 -2.34 5.80 12.49
N PHE A 120 -1.74 5.12 13.47
CA PHE A 120 -0.90 3.95 13.23
C PHE A 120 -1.64 2.81 12.53
N ILE A 121 -2.80 2.42 13.07
CA ILE A 121 -3.66 1.38 12.49
C ILE A 121 -4.06 1.77 11.05
N TYR A 122 -4.44 3.03 10.85
CA TYR A 122 -4.83 3.55 9.54
C TYR A 122 -3.74 3.33 8.49
N TYR A 123 -2.49 3.74 8.77
CA TYR A 123 -1.41 3.56 7.81
C TYR A 123 -1.00 2.10 7.62
N ILE A 124 -1.14 1.23 8.64
CA ILE A 124 -0.89 -0.22 8.48
C ILE A 124 -1.91 -0.79 7.51
N LEU A 125 -3.20 -0.48 7.71
CA LEU A 125 -4.27 -0.93 6.84
C LEU A 125 -4.05 -0.40 5.42
N LEU A 126 -3.70 0.88 5.26
CA LEU A 126 -3.41 1.46 3.96
C LEU A 126 -2.23 0.75 3.26
N PHE A 127 -1.14 0.45 3.98
CA PHE A 127 -0.03 -0.34 3.44
C PHE A 127 -0.48 -1.73 3.02
N LEU A 128 -1.21 -2.45 3.88
CA LEU A 128 -1.68 -3.82 3.61
C LEU A 128 -2.65 -3.88 2.44
N THR A 129 -3.57 -2.92 2.33
CA THR A 129 -4.50 -2.80 1.21
C THR A 129 -3.75 -2.62 -0.11
N ASN A 130 -2.78 -1.71 -0.16
CA ASN A 130 -1.94 -1.53 -1.34
C ASN A 130 -1.14 -2.79 -1.66
N TYR A 131 -0.46 -3.35 -0.67
CA TYR A 131 0.35 -4.56 -0.80
C TYR A 131 -0.49 -5.71 -1.36
N PHE A 132 -1.67 -5.95 -0.80
CA PHE A 132 -2.58 -7.02 -1.21
C PHE A 132 -3.07 -6.85 -2.65
N PHE A 133 -3.57 -5.67 -3.02
CA PHE A 133 -4.13 -5.46 -4.36
C PHE A 133 -3.06 -5.53 -5.46
N ILE A 134 -1.86 -5.04 -5.18
CA ILE A 134 -0.73 -5.15 -6.11
C ILE A 134 -0.32 -6.63 -6.23
N TRP A 135 -0.27 -7.38 -5.13
CA TRP A 135 -0.03 -8.83 -5.17
C TRP A 135 -1.06 -9.55 -6.05
N LEU A 136 -2.33 -9.25 -5.83
CA LEU A 136 -3.44 -9.84 -6.56
C LEU A 136 -3.35 -9.52 -8.05
N PHE A 137 -2.89 -8.32 -8.42
CA PHE A 137 -2.58 -7.94 -9.80
C PHE A 137 -1.42 -8.74 -10.40
N PHE A 138 -0.30 -8.88 -9.68
CA PHE A 138 0.84 -9.66 -10.17
C PHE A 138 0.51 -11.15 -10.31
N ILE A 139 -0.24 -11.74 -9.38
CA ILE A 139 -0.74 -13.12 -9.49
C ILE A 139 -1.64 -13.25 -10.71
N TYR A 140 -2.54 -12.28 -10.95
CA TYR A 140 -3.38 -12.26 -12.14
C TYR A 140 -2.54 -12.26 -13.43
N LEU A 141 -1.50 -11.42 -13.51
CA LEU A 141 -0.57 -11.41 -14.64
C LEU A 141 0.19 -12.74 -14.82
N TYR A 142 0.65 -13.34 -13.72
CA TYR A 142 1.31 -14.65 -13.75
C TYR A 142 0.39 -15.74 -14.31
N MET A 143 -0.87 -15.75 -13.87
CA MET A 143 -1.88 -16.71 -14.32
C MET A 143 -2.22 -16.55 -15.80
N LEU A 144 -2.28 -15.32 -16.31
CA LEU A 144 -2.48 -15.07 -17.75
C LEU A 144 -1.36 -15.71 -18.60
N LYS A 145 -0.11 -15.71 -18.13
CA LYS A 145 1.02 -16.36 -18.82
C LYS A 145 0.84 -17.88 -18.94
N GLY A 146 0.15 -18.50 -17.99
CA GLY A 146 -0.12 -19.95 -17.98
C GLY A 146 -1.24 -20.39 -18.93
N LEU A 147 -1.97 -19.46 -19.56
CA LEU A 147 -3.03 -19.79 -20.51
C LEU A 147 -2.46 -20.30 -21.84
N PRO A 148 -3.10 -21.28 -22.49
CA PRO A 148 -2.62 -21.90 -23.73
C PRO A 148 -2.48 -20.92 -24.90
N TYR A 149 -3.13 -19.75 -24.84
CA TYR A 149 -2.98 -18.68 -25.84
C TYR A 149 -1.66 -17.89 -25.69
N PHE A 150 -1.11 -17.79 -24.47
CA PHE A 150 0.14 -17.10 -24.16
C PHE A 150 1.35 -18.04 -24.06
N GLN A 151 1.10 -19.35 -23.93
CA GLN A 151 2.09 -20.39 -24.22
C GLN A 151 2.26 -20.48 -25.75
N LYS A 152 3.15 -19.66 -26.32
CA LYS A 152 3.57 -19.84 -27.72
C LYS A 152 4.12 -21.26 -27.91
N ARG A 153 3.71 -21.87 -29.03
CA ARG A 153 4.42 -22.94 -29.74
C ARG A 153 5.91 -22.63 -29.86
#